data_AF-A0A848UVY4-F1
#
_entry.id   AF-A0A848UVY4-F1
#
_cell.length_a   1.000
_cell.length_b   1.000
_cell.length_c   1.000
_cell.angle_alpha   90.00
_cell.angle_beta   90.00
_cell.angle_gamma   90.00
#
_symmetry.space_group_name_H-M   'P 1'
#
loop_
_entity.id
_entity.type
_entity.pdbx_description
1 polymer ?
#
loop_
_entity_poly.entity_id
_entity_poly.type
_entity_poly.pdbx_seq_one_letter_code
_entity_poly.pdbx_strand_id
1 'polypeptide(L)'
;MRCVFYNVENLFDTKDNPRTRDDDFTADGAYEWNERRYFEKLDNIAEVIIEVGDEDPPDLIGLVEVENYHVVKDLTDHRELTHMPYKIIHAQSRDQRGIDVSLIYNSAAFEPENHKWLNIDKHAPSALFSRDILQVEGRTAQGERIYVFVCHWPSRRAGEAETAYKRKAAALTLREALDTIRSQDPRAKILVMGDFNDTPENKSLKTIVHAGRVSKGAGEIVNLAWDHHDADRGTVFRDGWIMFDQILASHDLMKYIKGKKMHVFDDDFILYFGKSNIPRPNRTYVGRRYAGGFSDHLPIWVDIKFDEHD
;
A
#
# COMPACT_ATOMS: atom_id res chain seq x y z
N MET A 1 6.18 -5.33 -16.01
CA MET A 1 5.64 -5.69 -14.69
C MET A 1 5.00 -4.45 -14.07
N ARG A 2 3.68 -4.42 -13.90
CA ARG A 2 3.00 -3.30 -13.22
C ARG A 2 2.86 -3.59 -11.74
N CYS A 3 3.26 -2.64 -10.88
CA CYS A 3 3.16 -2.76 -9.44
C CYS A 3 2.25 -1.67 -8.88
N VAL A 4 1.18 -2.07 -8.21
CA VAL A 4 0.14 -1.21 -7.66
C VAL A 4 0.16 -1.29 -6.15
N PHE A 5 -0.10 -0.17 -5.51
CA PHE A 5 -0.41 -0.09 -4.09
C PHE A 5 -1.75 0.61 -3.89
N TYR A 6 -2.59 0.04 -3.02
CA TYR A 6 -3.89 0.61 -2.73
C TYR A 6 -4.29 0.38 -1.26
N ASN A 7 -4.53 1.48 -0.54
CA ASN A 7 -5.27 1.43 0.72
C ASN A 7 -6.76 1.35 0.38
N VAL A 8 -7.39 0.22 0.71
CA VAL A 8 -8.75 -0.08 0.29
C VAL A 8 -9.82 0.41 1.28
N GLU A 9 -9.46 1.22 2.29
CA GLU A 9 -10.41 1.74 3.29
C GLU A 9 -11.30 0.64 3.89
N ASN A 10 -10.74 -0.13 4.83
CA ASN A 10 -11.47 -1.08 5.68
C ASN A 10 -12.29 -2.12 4.91
N LEU A 11 -11.62 -3.01 4.15
CA LEU A 11 -12.24 -4.19 3.59
C LEU A 11 -12.38 -5.28 4.67
N PHE A 12 -13.51 -5.24 5.38
CA PHE A 12 -13.93 -6.26 6.35
C PHE A 12 -14.92 -7.23 5.74
N ASP A 13 -14.93 -8.48 6.21
CA ASP A 13 -16.06 -9.37 6.05
C ASP A 13 -17.23 -8.92 6.96
N THR A 14 -18.35 -9.64 6.93
CA THR A 14 -19.57 -9.23 7.65
C THR A 14 -19.74 -9.95 9.00
N LYS A 15 -18.73 -10.70 9.45
CA LYS A 15 -18.78 -11.53 10.65
C LYS A 15 -17.92 -10.90 11.73
N ASP A 16 -18.52 -10.71 12.89
CA ASP A 16 -17.83 -10.22 14.07
C ASP A 16 -16.67 -11.14 14.48
N ASN A 17 -15.48 -10.56 14.67
CA ASN A 17 -14.34 -11.22 15.24
C ASN A 17 -14.09 -10.74 16.68
N PRO A 18 -14.37 -11.57 17.70
CA PRO A 18 -14.31 -11.15 19.12
C PRO A 18 -12.89 -10.84 19.64
N ARG A 19 -11.86 -10.96 18.79
CA ARG A 19 -10.46 -10.65 19.13
C ARG A 19 -10.02 -9.27 18.62
N THR A 20 -10.81 -8.64 17.77
CA THR A 20 -10.53 -7.35 17.13
C THR A 20 -11.61 -6.33 17.48
N ARG A 21 -11.49 -5.11 16.97
CA ARG A 21 -12.47 -4.02 17.17
C ARG A 21 -13.20 -3.72 15.87
N ASP A 22 -13.73 -4.77 15.28
CA ASP A 22 -14.47 -4.78 14.01
C ASP A 22 -15.99 -4.82 14.22
N ASP A 23 -16.49 -4.76 15.46
CA ASP A 23 -17.93 -4.75 15.78
C ASP A 23 -18.70 -3.67 14.99
N ASP A 24 -18.04 -2.53 14.73
CA ASP A 24 -18.61 -1.42 13.95
C ASP A 24 -18.89 -1.82 12.49
N PHE A 25 -18.15 -2.79 11.93
CA PHE A 25 -18.25 -3.36 10.58
C PHE A 25 -19.06 -4.65 10.56
N THR A 26 -20.19 -4.65 11.27
CA THR A 26 -21.21 -5.71 11.20
C THR A 26 -22.56 -5.14 10.80
N ALA A 27 -23.53 -6.01 10.46
CA ALA A 27 -24.84 -5.58 10.00
C ALA A 27 -25.59 -4.74 11.05
N ASP A 28 -25.39 -5.06 12.34
CA ASP A 28 -25.95 -4.34 13.49
C ASP A 28 -24.98 -3.29 14.08
N GLY A 29 -23.78 -3.17 13.49
CA GLY A 29 -22.72 -2.26 13.92
C GLY A 29 -22.95 -0.80 13.53
N ALA A 30 -22.07 0.09 14.00
CA ALA A 30 -22.21 1.53 13.75
C ALA A 30 -22.12 1.93 12.27
N TYR A 31 -21.49 1.09 11.43
CA TYR A 31 -21.45 1.27 9.99
C TYR A 31 -22.49 0.43 9.25
N GLU A 32 -23.34 -0.38 9.91
CA GLU A 32 -24.35 -1.24 9.26
C GLU A 32 -23.77 -2.04 8.07
N TRP A 33 -22.56 -2.59 8.25
CA TRP A 33 -21.83 -3.32 7.21
C TRP A 33 -22.47 -4.69 6.99
N ASN A 34 -23.14 -4.84 5.85
CA ASN A 34 -23.86 -6.06 5.48
C ASN A 34 -23.34 -6.62 4.15
N GLU A 35 -23.78 -7.81 3.79
CA GLU A 35 -23.32 -8.52 2.58
C GLU A 35 -23.40 -7.65 1.32
N ARG A 36 -24.46 -6.86 1.16
CA ARG A 36 -24.61 -5.97 0.00
C ARG A 36 -23.47 -4.95 -0.08
N ARG A 37 -23.11 -4.30 1.05
CA ARG A 37 -22.02 -3.31 1.09
C ARG A 37 -20.66 -3.97 0.93
N TYR A 38 -20.49 -5.17 1.49
CA TYR A 38 -19.29 -5.96 1.33
C TYR A 38 -19.03 -6.33 -0.14
N PHE A 39 -20.04 -6.88 -0.84
CA PHE A 39 -19.90 -7.22 -2.25
C PHE A 39 -19.74 -5.99 -3.14
N GLU A 40 -20.47 -4.89 -2.87
CA GLU A 40 -20.28 -3.61 -3.57
C GLU A 40 -18.85 -3.08 -3.39
N LYS A 41 -18.26 -3.25 -2.20
CA LYS A 41 -16.86 -2.90 -1.94
C LYS A 41 -15.89 -3.77 -2.74
N LEU A 42 -16.16 -5.08 -2.87
CA LEU A 42 -15.36 -5.98 -3.70
C LEU A 42 -15.46 -5.62 -5.19
N ASP A 43 -16.66 -5.34 -5.70
CA ASP A 43 -16.89 -4.88 -7.08
C ASP A 43 -16.06 -3.60 -7.33
N ASN A 44 -16.16 -2.59 -6.45
CA ASN A 44 -15.43 -1.33 -6.55
C ASN A 44 -13.90 -1.52 -6.56
N ILE A 45 -13.35 -2.36 -5.66
CA ILE A 45 -11.89 -2.60 -5.62
C ILE A 45 -11.44 -3.36 -6.87
N ALA A 46 -12.22 -4.33 -7.35
CA ALA A 46 -11.89 -5.08 -8.56
C ALA A 46 -11.89 -4.18 -9.80
N GLU A 47 -12.89 -3.32 -9.95
CA GLU A 47 -12.96 -2.33 -11.03
C GLU A 47 -11.72 -1.42 -11.02
N VAL A 48 -11.33 -0.91 -9.85
CA VAL A 48 -10.10 -0.11 -9.72
C VAL A 48 -8.85 -0.88 -10.13
N ILE A 49 -8.72 -2.16 -9.75
CA ILE A 49 -7.56 -2.99 -10.13
C ILE A 49 -7.48 -3.17 -11.64
N ILE A 50 -8.63 -3.38 -12.30
CA ILE A 50 -8.72 -3.52 -13.76
C ILE A 50 -8.34 -2.19 -14.45
N GLU A 51 -8.96 -1.09 -14.04
CA GLU A 51 -8.76 0.22 -14.66
C GLU A 51 -7.33 0.77 -14.44
N VAL A 52 -6.71 0.49 -13.28
CA VAL A 52 -5.28 0.79 -13.05
C VAL A 52 -4.39 -0.11 -13.92
N GLY A 53 -4.82 -1.32 -14.25
CA GLY A 53 -4.15 -2.20 -15.20
C GLY A 53 -4.19 -1.70 -16.64
N ASP A 54 -5.31 -1.08 -17.04
CA ASP A 54 -5.56 -0.72 -18.44
C ASP A 54 -5.44 -1.98 -19.33
N GLU A 55 -4.57 -1.98 -20.35
CA GLU A 55 -4.36 -3.15 -21.21
C GLU A 55 -3.64 -4.32 -20.50
N ASP A 56 -2.87 -4.04 -19.44
CA ASP A 56 -2.04 -5.02 -18.74
C ASP A 56 -2.43 -5.12 -17.24
N PRO A 57 -2.93 -6.27 -16.76
CA PRO A 57 -3.27 -6.43 -15.35
C PRO A 57 -2.07 -6.15 -14.43
N PRO A 58 -2.30 -5.61 -13.22
CA PRO A 58 -1.22 -5.47 -12.25
C PRO A 58 -0.59 -6.82 -11.91
N ASP A 59 0.74 -6.88 -11.90
CA ASP A 59 1.48 -8.10 -11.56
C ASP A 59 1.72 -8.23 -10.06
N LEU A 60 1.87 -7.10 -9.37
CA LEU A 60 1.99 -7.03 -7.91
C LEU A 60 0.99 -5.98 -7.39
N ILE A 61 0.19 -6.35 -6.40
CA ILE A 61 -0.80 -5.47 -5.78
C ILE A 61 -0.61 -5.51 -4.26
N GLY A 62 -0.03 -4.44 -3.71
CA GLY A 62 0.04 -4.24 -2.26
C GLY A 62 -1.27 -3.65 -1.75
N LEU A 63 -1.97 -4.38 -0.89
CA LEU A 63 -3.21 -3.93 -0.26
C LEU A 63 -3.02 -3.70 1.23
N VAL A 64 -3.66 -2.66 1.75
CA VAL A 64 -3.72 -2.39 3.20
C VAL A 64 -5.14 -2.04 3.61
N GLU A 65 -5.42 -2.19 4.91
CA GLU A 65 -6.79 -2.12 5.43
C GLU A 65 -7.69 -3.27 4.97
N VAL A 66 -7.10 -4.45 4.76
CA VAL A 66 -7.84 -5.71 4.55
C VAL A 66 -7.94 -6.46 5.88
N GLU A 67 -9.08 -7.05 6.19
CA GLU A 67 -9.27 -7.66 7.50
C GLU A 67 -8.55 -9.01 7.64
N ASN A 68 -8.70 -9.89 6.64
CA ASN A 68 -8.23 -11.26 6.74
C ASN A 68 -7.97 -11.88 5.35
N TYR A 69 -7.46 -13.11 5.34
CA TYR A 69 -7.17 -13.81 4.08
C TYR A 69 -8.42 -14.03 3.22
N HIS A 70 -9.59 -14.24 3.83
CA HIS A 70 -10.81 -14.54 3.09
C HIS A 70 -11.27 -13.35 2.26
N VAL A 71 -11.22 -12.13 2.78
CA VAL A 71 -11.63 -10.96 2.00
C VAL A 71 -10.71 -10.69 0.80
N VAL A 72 -9.41 -10.97 0.94
CA VAL A 72 -8.45 -10.88 -0.17
C VAL A 72 -8.71 -12.00 -1.19
N LYS A 73 -9.07 -13.20 -0.71
CA LYS A 73 -9.40 -14.31 -1.58
C LYS A 73 -10.68 -14.07 -2.37
N ASP A 74 -11.72 -13.55 -1.72
CA ASP A 74 -12.99 -13.19 -2.38
C ASP A 74 -12.76 -12.11 -3.44
N LEU A 75 -11.84 -11.17 -3.19
CA LEU A 75 -11.38 -10.22 -4.22
C LEU A 75 -10.67 -10.91 -5.38
N THR A 76 -9.71 -11.81 -5.15
CA THR A 76 -9.02 -12.51 -6.25
C THR A 76 -9.92 -13.47 -7.03
N ASP A 77 -10.97 -13.99 -6.38
CA ASP A 77 -11.97 -14.85 -7.00
C ASP A 77 -13.09 -14.04 -7.68
N HIS A 78 -13.05 -12.70 -7.59
CA HIS A 78 -14.01 -11.83 -8.24
C HIS A 78 -14.06 -12.12 -9.75
N ARG A 79 -15.26 -12.07 -10.34
CA ARG A 79 -15.50 -12.45 -11.75
C ARG A 79 -14.57 -11.74 -12.74
N GLU A 80 -14.16 -10.51 -12.41
CA GLU A 80 -13.28 -9.69 -13.23
C GLU A 80 -11.80 -10.01 -13.03
N LEU A 81 -11.41 -10.67 -11.94
CA LEU A 81 -10.01 -10.96 -11.62
C LEU A 81 -9.66 -12.46 -11.74
N THR A 82 -10.65 -13.34 -11.75
CA THR A 82 -10.47 -14.81 -11.74
C THR A 82 -9.69 -15.37 -12.94
N HIS A 83 -9.62 -14.61 -14.05
CA HIS A 83 -8.87 -14.99 -15.23
C HIS A 83 -7.36 -14.74 -15.11
N MET A 84 -6.94 -13.98 -14.09
CA MET A 84 -5.54 -13.76 -13.74
C MET A 84 -5.07 -14.83 -12.76
N PRO A 85 -3.84 -15.37 -12.89
CA PRO A 85 -3.34 -16.40 -11.99
C PRO A 85 -2.82 -15.78 -10.68
N TYR A 86 -3.68 -15.02 -10.00
CA TYR A 86 -3.33 -14.35 -8.76
C TYR A 86 -3.16 -15.33 -7.60
N LYS A 87 -2.18 -15.01 -6.75
CA LYS A 87 -1.85 -15.69 -5.51
C LYS A 87 -1.64 -14.64 -4.42
N ILE A 88 -1.76 -15.05 -3.16
CA ILE A 88 -1.86 -14.15 -2.01
C ILE A 88 -0.77 -14.46 -0.99
N ILE A 89 -0.12 -13.42 -0.47
CA ILE A 89 0.70 -13.45 0.75
C ILE A 89 0.00 -12.56 1.78
N HIS A 90 -0.47 -13.16 2.87
CA HIS A 90 -1.20 -12.47 3.94
C HIS A 90 -0.96 -13.16 5.28
N ALA A 91 -0.92 -12.39 6.37
CA ALA A 91 -0.93 -12.90 7.74
C ALA A 91 -1.63 -11.90 8.66
N GLN A 92 -2.26 -12.44 9.71
CA GLN A 92 -2.89 -11.62 10.74
C GLN A 92 -1.85 -10.87 11.56
N SER A 93 -2.01 -9.55 11.67
CA SER A 93 -1.17 -8.69 12.49
C SER A 93 -1.73 -8.53 13.91
N ARG A 94 -1.00 -7.77 14.74
CA ARG A 94 -1.42 -7.45 16.11
C ARG A 94 -2.27 -6.19 16.18
N ASP A 95 -2.69 -5.64 15.03
CA ASP A 95 -3.49 -4.44 15.00
C ASP A 95 -4.86 -4.66 15.62
N GLN A 96 -5.20 -3.82 16.60
CA GLN A 96 -6.44 -3.98 17.36
C GLN A 96 -7.70 -3.68 16.54
N ARG A 97 -7.60 -3.00 15.39
CA ARG A 97 -8.73 -2.83 14.47
C ARG A 97 -8.98 -4.09 13.64
N GLY A 98 -8.06 -5.05 13.63
CA GLY A 98 -8.17 -6.24 12.79
C GLY A 98 -7.93 -5.97 11.32
N ILE A 99 -7.05 -5.01 10.99
CA ILE A 99 -6.66 -4.74 9.61
C ILE A 99 -5.19 -5.03 9.37
N ASP A 100 -4.92 -5.57 8.20
CA ASP A 100 -3.65 -6.16 7.81
C ASP A 100 -3.14 -5.59 6.49
N VAL A 101 -1.98 -6.12 6.12
CA VAL A 101 -1.26 -5.87 4.87
C VAL A 101 -1.28 -7.16 4.07
N SER A 102 -1.51 -7.05 2.76
CA SER A 102 -1.47 -8.17 1.83
C SER A 102 -0.64 -7.83 0.60
N LEU A 103 -0.06 -8.86 -0.02
CA LEU A 103 0.46 -8.80 -1.38
C LEU A 103 -0.27 -9.83 -2.24
N ILE A 104 -0.99 -9.36 -3.25
CA ILE A 104 -1.46 -10.19 -4.36
C ILE A 104 -0.39 -10.16 -5.45
N TYR A 105 -0.08 -11.30 -6.05
CA TYR A 105 0.90 -11.41 -7.14
C TYR A 105 0.40 -12.31 -8.27
N ASN A 106 0.68 -11.92 -9.49
CA ASN A 106 0.48 -12.71 -10.69
C ASN A 106 1.56 -13.80 -10.75
N SER A 107 1.18 -15.07 -10.55
CA SER A 107 2.17 -16.17 -10.49
C SER A 107 2.85 -16.48 -11.83
N ALA A 108 2.38 -15.89 -12.94
CA ALA A 108 3.07 -15.97 -14.23
C ALA A 108 4.20 -14.92 -14.35
N ALA A 109 4.16 -13.84 -13.55
CA ALA A 109 5.10 -12.73 -13.62
C ALA A 109 6.08 -12.68 -12.45
N PHE A 110 5.69 -13.24 -11.29
CA PHE A 110 6.48 -13.19 -10.06
C PHE A 110 6.37 -14.48 -9.25
N GLU A 111 7.53 -14.99 -8.82
CA GLU A 111 7.65 -16.16 -7.94
C GLU A 111 8.29 -15.75 -6.61
N PRO A 112 7.52 -15.73 -5.49
CA PRO A 112 8.08 -15.48 -4.17
C PRO A 112 9.00 -16.63 -3.73
N GLU A 113 10.23 -16.30 -3.32
CA GLU A 113 11.20 -17.26 -2.77
C GLU A 113 11.14 -17.27 -1.23
N ASN A 114 10.88 -16.12 -0.61
CA ASN A 114 10.80 -15.97 0.83
C ASN A 114 9.96 -14.75 1.23
N HIS A 115 9.39 -14.74 2.44
CA HIS A 115 8.77 -13.54 2.99
C HIS A 115 8.93 -13.46 4.51
N LYS A 116 8.86 -12.24 5.05
CA LYS A 116 8.97 -11.93 6.48
C LYS A 116 7.96 -10.87 6.87
N TRP A 117 7.43 -11.01 8.08
CA TRP A 117 6.62 -10.00 8.74
C TRP A 117 7.49 -9.27 9.76
N LEU A 118 7.74 -7.99 9.51
CA LEU A 118 8.66 -7.19 10.31
C LEU A 118 7.87 -6.38 11.34
N ASN A 119 7.91 -6.84 12.59
CA ASN A 119 7.24 -6.16 13.68
C ASN A 119 7.96 -4.86 14.06
N ILE A 120 7.17 -3.79 14.20
CA ILE A 120 7.70 -2.44 14.45
C ILE A 120 7.93 -2.12 15.94
N ASP A 121 7.47 -2.98 16.86
CA ASP A 121 7.55 -2.71 18.31
C ASP A 121 8.99 -2.65 18.81
N LYS A 122 9.93 -3.32 18.14
CA LYS A 122 11.35 -3.35 18.55
C LYS A 122 12.00 -1.96 18.64
N HIS A 123 11.48 -0.99 17.89
CA HIS A 123 11.96 0.39 17.84
C HIS A 123 11.03 1.38 18.56
N ALA A 124 10.03 0.86 19.29
CA ALA A 124 9.05 1.64 20.02
C ALA A 124 9.33 1.58 21.54
N PRO A 125 8.95 2.63 22.31
CA PRO A 125 9.11 2.64 23.76
C PRO A 125 8.18 1.64 24.47
N SER A 126 7.13 1.18 23.80
CA SER A 126 6.17 0.19 24.28
C SER A 126 5.53 -0.53 23.08
N ALA A 127 4.89 -1.68 23.34
CA ALA A 127 4.17 -2.42 22.31
C ALA A 127 3.09 -1.53 21.66
N LEU A 128 3.16 -1.39 20.33
CA LEU A 128 2.26 -0.53 19.58
C LEU A 128 0.98 -1.23 19.18
N PHE A 129 0.98 -2.58 19.14
CA PHE A 129 -0.13 -3.39 18.63
C PHE A 129 -0.58 -2.86 17.26
N SER A 130 0.39 -2.77 16.35
CA SER A 130 0.26 -2.20 15.02
C SER A 130 0.45 -3.28 13.96
N ARG A 131 0.14 -2.91 12.72
CA ARG A 131 0.46 -3.67 11.52
C ARG A 131 1.98 -3.88 11.40
N ASP A 132 2.35 -5.06 10.94
CA ASP A 132 3.73 -5.39 10.57
C ASP A 132 4.03 -4.88 9.15
N ILE A 133 5.32 -4.77 8.81
CA ILE A 133 5.75 -4.52 7.43
C ILE A 133 5.96 -5.87 6.74
N LEU A 134 5.31 -6.09 5.60
CA LEU A 134 5.55 -7.27 4.77
C LEU A 134 6.81 -7.04 3.94
N GLN A 135 7.79 -7.93 4.06
CA GLN A 135 8.95 -8.03 3.16
C GLN A 135 8.83 -9.32 2.36
N VAL A 136 8.86 -9.23 1.04
CA VAL A 136 8.88 -10.38 0.12
C VAL A 136 10.15 -10.33 -0.70
N GLU A 137 10.82 -11.46 -0.83
CA GLU A 137 11.89 -11.70 -1.76
C GLU A 137 11.36 -12.65 -2.84
N GLY A 138 11.62 -12.36 -4.10
CA GLY A 138 11.25 -13.25 -5.19
C GLY A 138 11.95 -12.94 -6.48
N ARG A 139 11.58 -13.67 -7.53
CA ARG A 139 12.08 -13.51 -8.89
C ARG A 139 10.97 -13.11 -9.83
N THR A 140 11.31 -12.26 -10.79
CA THR A 140 10.43 -11.99 -11.93
C THR A 140 10.47 -13.15 -12.93
N ALA A 141 9.54 -13.16 -13.88
CA ALA A 141 9.56 -14.10 -15.00
C ALA A 141 10.87 -14.07 -15.82
N GLN A 142 11.59 -12.94 -15.82
CA GLN A 142 12.90 -12.77 -16.46
C GLN A 142 14.07 -13.25 -15.59
N GLY A 143 13.81 -13.79 -14.39
CA GLY A 143 14.82 -14.31 -13.47
C GLY A 143 15.47 -13.24 -12.57
N GLU A 144 15.03 -11.99 -12.65
CA GLU A 144 15.56 -10.89 -11.86
C GLU A 144 15.09 -10.99 -10.41
N ARG A 145 16.04 -11.01 -9.46
CA ARG A 145 15.72 -11.00 -8.02
C ARG A 145 15.33 -9.61 -7.59
N ILE A 146 14.19 -9.50 -6.90
CA ILE A 146 13.63 -8.25 -6.40
C ILE A 146 13.09 -8.46 -4.98
N TYR A 147 13.23 -7.42 -4.15
CA TYR A 147 12.61 -7.34 -2.83
C TYR A 147 11.45 -6.34 -2.88
N VAL A 148 10.29 -6.75 -2.39
CA VAL A 148 9.07 -5.96 -2.36
C VAL A 148 8.65 -5.77 -0.90
N PHE A 149 8.40 -4.53 -0.51
CA PHE A 149 7.88 -4.19 0.82
C PHE A 149 6.50 -3.56 0.70
N VAL A 150 5.57 -4.01 1.55
CA VAL A 150 4.25 -3.39 1.69
C VAL A 150 4.11 -2.83 3.11
N CYS A 151 3.87 -1.53 3.20
CA CYS A 151 3.84 -0.78 4.45
C CYS A 151 2.45 -0.21 4.75
N HIS A 152 1.99 -0.31 6.00
CA HIS A 152 0.89 0.49 6.53
C HIS A 152 1.28 1.05 7.90
N TRP A 153 1.78 2.28 7.92
CA TRP A 153 2.33 2.88 9.12
C TRP A 153 1.26 3.40 10.08
N PRO A 154 1.57 3.52 11.39
CA PRO A 154 0.65 4.04 12.39
C PRO A 154 0.06 5.42 12.03
N SER A 155 -1.26 5.54 12.12
CA SER A 155 -1.99 6.74 11.71
C SER A 155 -1.74 7.95 12.62
N ARG A 156 -2.08 9.13 12.09
CA ARG A 156 -1.97 10.42 12.80
C ARG A 156 -3.19 10.76 13.67
N ARG A 157 -4.09 9.82 13.95
CA ARG A 157 -5.42 10.12 14.56
C ARG A 157 -5.35 10.82 15.93
N ALA A 158 -4.36 10.52 16.75
CA ALA A 158 -4.12 11.21 18.04
C ALA A 158 -3.26 12.50 17.88
N GLY A 159 -3.07 12.98 16.66
CA GLY A 159 -2.20 14.11 16.35
C GLY A 159 -0.82 13.66 15.85
N GLU A 160 -0.26 14.42 14.91
CA GLU A 160 0.99 14.09 14.24
C GLU A 160 2.17 13.98 15.22
N ALA A 161 2.32 14.96 16.12
CA ALA A 161 3.41 15.04 17.08
C ALA A 161 3.33 13.92 18.13
N GLU A 162 2.13 13.66 18.66
CA GLU A 162 1.90 12.62 19.67
C GLU A 162 2.19 11.23 19.11
N THR A 163 1.85 10.98 17.85
CA THR A 163 2.02 9.68 17.20
C THR A 163 3.36 9.51 16.47
N ALA A 164 4.19 10.56 16.39
CA ALA A 164 5.41 10.57 15.59
C ALA A 164 6.40 9.44 15.95
N TYR A 165 6.48 9.07 17.24
CA TYR A 165 7.37 8.00 17.68
C TYR A 165 6.98 6.63 17.08
N LYS A 166 5.70 6.40 16.79
CA LYS A 166 5.21 5.16 16.19
C LYS A 166 5.68 5.02 14.74
N ARG A 167 5.58 6.10 13.96
CA ARG A 167 6.09 6.15 12.57
C ARG A 167 7.61 6.13 12.53
N LYS A 168 8.29 6.72 13.52
CA LYS A 168 9.74 6.57 13.69
C LYS A 168 10.13 5.10 13.91
N ALA A 169 9.38 4.34 14.72
CA ALA A 169 9.64 2.92 14.94
C ALA A 169 9.48 2.09 13.66
N ALA A 170 8.43 2.36 12.87
CA ALA A 170 8.23 1.74 11.56
C ALA A 170 9.37 2.09 10.59
N ALA A 171 9.80 3.35 10.54
CA ALA A 171 10.93 3.79 9.72
C ALA A 171 12.25 3.09 10.11
N LEU A 172 12.57 3.01 11.41
CA LEU A 172 13.79 2.31 11.86
C LEU A 172 13.73 0.81 11.53
N THR A 173 12.55 0.19 11.65
CA THR A 173 12.35 -1.22 11.28
C THR A 173 12.61 -1.46 9.79
N LEU A 174 12.03 -0.62 8.93
CA LEU A 174 12.25 -0.68 7.49
C LEU A 174 13.72 -0.41 7.14
N ARG A 175 14.34 0.63 7.71
CA ARG A 175 15.75 0.96 7.49
C ARG A 175 16.66 -0.23 7.78
N GLU A 176 16.49 -0.88 8.93
CA GLU A 176 17.30 -2.04 9.32
C GLU A 176 17.16 -3.22 8.36
N ALA A 177 15.95 -3.47 7.85
CA ALA A 177 15.71 -4.51 6.85
C ALA A 177 16.40 -4.18 5.52
N LEU A 178 16.29 -2.93 5.06
CA LEU A 178 16.95 -2.43 3.86
C LEU A 178 18.48 -2.53 3.99
N ASP A 179 19.04 -2.13 5.12
CA ASP A 179 20.49 -2.19 5.37
C ASP A 179 20.98 -3.66 5.44
N THR A 180 20.17 -4.56 6.01
CA THR A 180 20.47 -5.99 6.03
C THR A 180 20.55 -6.55 4.61
N ILE A 181 19.54 -6.29 3.77
CA ILE A 181 19.55 -6.72 2.36
C ILE A 181 20.77 -6.15 1.63
N ARG A 182 21.04 -4.85 1.79
CA ARG A 182 22.15 -4.17 1.12
C ARG A 182 23.53 -4.67 1.54
N SER A 183 23.69 -5.09 2.80
CA SER A 183 24.95 -5.67 3.28
C SER A 183 25.26 -7.02 2.62
N GLN A 184 24.21 -7.73 2.17
CA GLN A 184 24.34 -9.01 1.47
C GLN A 184 24.41 -8.82 -0.05
N ASP A 185 23.66 -7.85 -0.58
CA ASP A 185 23.64 -7.49 -1.99
C ASP A 185 23.59 -5.96 -2.16
N PRO A 186 24.73 -5.29 -2.37
CA PRO A 186 24.80 -3.84 -2.55
C PRO A 186 24.06 -3.32 -3.79
N ARG A 187 23.66 -4.19 -4.71
CA ARG A 187 22.94 -3.88 -5.96
C ARG A 187 21.50 -4.40 -5.93
N ALA A 188 21.00 -4.76 -4.75
CA ALA A 188 19.66 -5.29 -4.56
C ALA A 188 18.61 -4.35 -5.15
N LYS A 189 17.71 -4.93 -5.95
CA LYS A 189 16.55 -4.23 -6.48
C LYS A 189 15.44 -4.27 -5.44
N ILE A 190 15.13 -3.13 -4.87
CA ILE A 190 14.15 -3.00 -3.79
C ILE A 190 13.05 -2.05 -4.22
N LEU A 191 11.81 -2.50 -4.10
CA LEU A 191 10.58 -1.74 -4.21
C LEU A 191 9.92 -1.68 -2.83
N VAL A 192 9.58 -0.48 -2.36
CA VAL A 192 8.78 -0.27 -1.14
C VAL A 192 7.56 0.52 -1.53
N MET A 193 6.38 0.04 -1.17
CA MET A 193 5.12 0.72 -1.41
C MET A 193 4.26 0.69 -0.16
N GLY A 194 3.45 1.71 0.07
CA GLY A 194 2.72 1.78 1.33
C GLY A 194 1.98 3.06 1.60
N ASP A 195 1.04 2.98 2.55
CA ASP A 195 0.51 4.12 3.28
C ASP A 195 1.45 4.39 4.45
N PHE A 196 2.26 5.45 4.31
CA PHE A 196 3.23 5.84 5.32
C PHE A 196 2.63 6.69 6.43
N ASN A 197 1.38 7.17 6.28
CA ASN A 197 0.77 8.15 7.18
C ASN A 197 1.69 9.35 7.48
N ASP A 198 2.66 9.61 6.60
CA ASP A 198 3.64 10.68 6.62
C ASP A 198 3.90 11.08 5.17
N THR A 199 4.29 12.33 4.95
CA THR A 199 4.65 12.87 3.62
C THR A 199 6.15 12.72 3.36
N PRO A 200 6.63 12.88 2.11
CA PRO A 200 8.06 12.84 1.79
C PRO A 200 8.96 13.75 2.65
N GLU A 201 8.42 14.85 3.19
CA GLU A 201 9.15 15.80 4.00
C GLU A 201 9.35 15.37 5.47
N ASN A 202 8.55 14.42 5.95
CA ASN A 202 8.58 14.00 7.34
C ASN A 202 9.89 13.29 7.72
N LYS A 203 10.31 13.45 8.98
CA LYS A 203 11.58 12.90 9.50
C LYS A 203 11.67 11.38 9.40
N SER A 204 10.54 10.68 9.50
CA SER A 204 10.43 9.23 9.36
C SER A 204 10.84 8.77 7.96
N LEU A 205 10.30 9.36 6.89
CA LEU A 205 10.70 9.06 5.50
C LEU A 205 12.16 9.47 5.24
N LYS A 206 12.59 10.63 5.74
CA LYS A 206 13.99 11.08 5.68
C LYS A 206 14.96 10.15 6.43
N THR A 207 14.46 9.30 7.33
CA THR A 207 15.26 8.25 7.97
C THR A 207 15.52 7.08 7.01
N ILE A 208 14.71 6.88 5.96
CA ILE A 208 14.81 5.81 4.94
C ILE A 208 15.53 6.25 3.66
N VAL A 209 15.27 7.47 3.20
CA VAL A 209 15.99 8.01 2.04
C VAL A 209 17.28 8.67 2.48
N HIS A 210 18.37 8.51 1.74
CA HIS A 210 19.61 9.22 2.03
C HIS A 210 19.46 10.71 1.66
N ALA A 211 18.76 11.48 2.51
CA ALA A 211 18.69 12.96 2.56
C ALA A 211 18.52 13.74 1.23
N GLY A 212 18.15 13.10 0.12
CA GLY A 212 18.12 13.69 -1.22
C GLY A 212 16.95 13.21 -2.07
N ARG A 213 16.47 14.10 -2.93
CA ARG A 213 15.41 13.85 -3.93
C ARG A 213 15.89 13.02 -5.12
N VAL A 214 17.20 12.97 -5.33
CA VAL A 214 17.86 12.28 -6.44
C VAL A 214 18.90 11.33 -5.85
N SER A 215 18.94 10.10 -6.36
CA SER A 215 19.98 9.14 -6.00
C SER A 215 21.36 9.65 -6.37
N LYS A 216 22.30 9.63 -5.42
CA LYS A 216 23.71 9.96 -5.58
C LYS A 216 24.60 8.73 -5.74
N GLY A 217 24.06 7.51 -5.65
CA GLY A 217 24.85 6.30 -5.86
C GLY A 217 24.16 4.98 -5.51
N ALA A 218 24.90 3.89 -5.69
CA ALA A 218 24.44 2.53 -5.43
C ALA A 218 23.98 2.34 -3.97
N GLY A 219 22.90 1.57 -3.79
CA GLY A 219 22.29 1.28 -2.49
C GLY A 219 21.40 2.39 -1.93
N GLU A 220 21.33 3.58 -2.53
CA GLU A 220 20.38 4.58 -2.05
C GLU A 220 18.94 4.23 -2.39
N ILE A 221 18.01 4.60 -1.50
CA ILE A 221 16.57 4.52 -1.74
C ILE A 221 16.08 5.90 -2.16
N VAL A 222 15.39 5.96 -3.30
CA VAL A 222 14.74 7.14 -3.88
C VAL A 222 13.26 7.08 -3.54
N ASN A 223 12.67 8.21 -3.17
CA ASN A 223 11.22 8.35 -3.01
C ASN A 223 10.63 8.96 -4.28
N LEU A 224 9.77 8.20 -4.97
CA LEU A 224 9.16 8.62 -6.23
C LEU A 224 7.98 9.59 -6.05
N ALA A 225 7.55 9.82 -4.80
CA ALA A 225 6.41 10.67 -4.50
C ALA A 225 6.72 12.17 -4.49
N TRP A 226 8.00 12.57 -4.57
CA TRP A 226 8.41 13.97 -4.53
C TRP A 226 7.78 14.82 -5.62
N ASP A 227 7.72 14.32 -6.86
CA ASP A 227 7.18 15.09 -7.99
C ASP A 227 5.70 15.43 -7.79
N HIS A 228 4.92 14.52 -7.20
CA HIS A 228 3.52 14.76 -6.87
C HIS A 228 3.38 15.64 -5.64
N HIS A 229 4.17 15.40 -4.59
CA HIS A 229 4.16 16.20 -3.36
C HIS A 229 4.50 17.67 -3.62
N ASP A 230 5.54 17.95 -4.42
CA ASP A 230 5.95 19.32 -4.78
C ASP A 230 4.93 20.02 -5.70
N ALA A 231 4.07 19.26 -6.37
CA ALA A 231 3.00 19.77 -7.22
C ALA A 231 1.65 19.91 -6.49
N ASP A 232 1.65 19.85 -5.14
CA ASP A 232 0.45 19.88 -4.30
C ASP A 232 -0.59 18.80 -4.68
N ARG A 233 -0.11 17.66 -5.20
CA ARG A 233 -0.92 16.45 -5.46
C ARG A 233 -0.81 15.48 -4.28
N GLY A 234 -1.80 14.62 -4.16
CA GLY A 234 -1.98 13.74 -3.01
C GLY A 234 -2.73 12.48 -3.39
N THR A 235 -2.77 11.55 -2.45
CA THR A 235 -3.58 10.33 -2.53
C THR A 235 -4.74 10.40 -1.55
N VAL A 236 -4.64 11.25 -0.52
CA VAL A 236 -5.70 11.50 0.47
C VAL A 236 -6.09 12.98 0.43
N PHE A 237 -7.37 13.27 0.65
CA PHE A 237 -7.88 14.65 0.76
C PHE A 237 -8.47 14.93 2.14
N ARG A 238 -7.99 16.01 2.78
CA ARG A 238 -8.57 16.57 4.03
C ARG A 238 -8.79 18.07 3.87
N ASP A 239 -7.86 18.89 4.35
CA ASP A 239 -7.82 20.36 4.16
C ASP A 239 -6.91 20.75 2.98
N GLY A 240 -6.77 19.83 2.03
CA GLY A 240 -5.77 19.83 0.97
C GLY A 240 -5.39 18.40 0.61
N TRP A 241 -4.70 18.24 -0.52
CA TRP A 241 -4.11 16.99 -0.94
C TRP A 241 -2.91 16.63 -0.07
N ILE A 242 -2.81 15.35 0.32
CA ILE A 242 -1.74 14.83 1.16
C ILE A 242 -1.18 13.57 0.52
N MET A 243 0.15 13.52 0.38
CA MET A 243 0.87 12.40 -0.22
C MET A 243 1.29 11.38 0.86
N PHE A 244 0.34 10.58 1.35
CA PHE A 244 0.61 9.53 2.33
C PHE A 244 1.04 8.21 1.69
N ASP A 245 0.45 7.88 0.54
CA ASP A 245 0.77 6.66 -0.17
C ASP A 245 1.95 6.93 -1.11
N GLN A 246 3.03 6.18 -0.95
CA GLN A 246 4.30 6.47 -1.63
C GLN A 246 4.95 5.20 -2.16
N ILE A 247 5.69 5.34 -3.27
CA ILE A 247 6.58 4.29 -3.77
C ILE A 247 8.02 4.77 -3.61
N LEU A 248 8.84 3.95 -2.97
CA LEU A 248 10.28 4.13 -2.86
C LEU A 248 10.99 2.99 -3.60
N ALA A 249 12.10 3.31 -4.24
CA ALA A 249 12.86 2.34 -5.01
C ALA A 249 14.36 2.49 -4.78
N SER A 250 15.08 1.37 -4.68
CA SER A 250 16.54 1.37 -4.74
C SER A 250 17.04 2.01 -6.03
N HIS A 251 18.22 2.64 -5.97
CA HIS A 251 18.95 3.13 -7.15
C HIS A 251 19.03 2.09 -8.27
N ASP A 252 19.18 0.82 -7.89
CA ASP A 252 19.29 -0.30 -8.80
C ASP A 252 17.99 -0.65 -9.52
N LEU A 253 16.86 -0.58 -8.81
CA LEU A 253 15.56 -0.76 -9.42
C LEU A 253 15.15 0.45 -10.29
N MET A 254 15.58 1.67 -9.92
CA MET A 254 15.26 2.91 -10.65
C MET A 254 15.63 2.88 -12.13
N LYS A 255 16.60 2.05 -12.54
CA LYS A 255 16.99 1.88 -13.95
C LYS A 255 15.90 1.22 -14.79
N TYR A 256 15.07 0.40 -14.17
CA TYR A 256 14.03 -0.40 -14.79
C TYR A 256 12.63 0.21 -14.61
N ILE A 257 12.48 1.23 -13.76
CA ILE A 257 11.22 1.94 -13.58
C ILE A 257 10.98 2.86 -14.79
N LYS A 258 9.92 2.59 -15.55
CA LYS A 258 9.53 3.35 -16.73
C LYS A 258 9.34 4.82 -16.36
N GLY A 259 10.09 5.70 -17.03
CA GLY A 259 10.03 7.14 -16.78
C GLY A 259 10.56 7.59 -15.40
N LYS A 260 11.11 6.68 -14.58
CA LYS A 260 11.67 6.97 -13.25
C LYS A 260 10.72 7.72 -12.31
N LYS A 261 9.41 7.45 -12.44
CA LYS A 261 8.35 8.14 -11.70
C LYS A 261 7.29 7.16 -11.22
N MET A 262 6.57 7.55 -10.18
CA MET A 262 5.32 6.91 -9.81
C MET A 262 4.13 7.65 -10.42
N HIS A 263 3.01 6.96 -10.50
CA HIS A 263 1.74 7.48 -10.96
C HIS A 263 0.73 7.42 -9.81
N VAL A 264 -0.14 8.43 -9.74
CA VAL A 264 -1.36 8.39 -8.93
C VAL A 264 -2.49 8.15 -9.93
N PHE A 265 -3.33 7.17 -9.66
CA PHE A 265 -4.53 6.93 -10.44
C PHE A 265 -5.64 7.84 -9.90
N ASP A 266 -5.97 8.88 -10.65
CA ASP A 266 -6.90 9.94 -10.27
C ASP A 266 -8.00 10.16 -11.31
N ASP A 267 -8.50 9.08 -11.90
CA ASP A 267 -9.61 9.12 -12.85
C ASP A 267 -10.90 9.66 -12.19
N ASP A 268 -11.70 10.40 -12.95
CA ASP A 268 -12.95 11.02 -12.49
C ASP A 268 -13.93 10.00 -11.90
N PHE A 269 -13.94 8.73 -12.35
CA PHE A 269 -14.90 7.74 -11.84
C PHE A 269 -14.66 7.36 -10.37
N ILE A 270 -13.43 7.45 -9.87
CA ILE A 270 -13.10 7.20 -8.45
C ILE A 270 -13.07 8.47 -7.60
N LEU A 271 -13.37 9.62 -8.20
CA LEU A 271 -13.38 10.91 -7.54
C LEU A 271 -14.81 11.36 -7.22
N TYR A 272 -14.95 12.03 -6.08
CA TYR A 272 -16.17 12.70 -5.68
C TYR A 272 -16.05 14.21 -5.89
N PHE A 273 -16.94 14.75 -6.71
CA PHE A 273 -17.05 16.18 -6.98
C PHE A 273 -18.20 16.79 -6.17
N GLY A 274 -17.86 17.35 -5.01
CA GLY A 274 -18.82 18.08 -4.19
C GLY A 274 -19.20 19.44 -4.77
N LYS A 275 -19.97 20.24 -4.01
CA LYS A 275 -20.43 21.58 -4.44
C LYS A 275 -19.31 22.56 -4.85
N SER A 276 -18.13 22.44 -4.25
CA SER A 276 -16.98 23.29 -4.58
C SER A 276 -16.25 22.84 -5.86
N ASN A 277 -16.66 21.72 -6.47
CA ASN A 277 -16.01 21.06 -7.59
C ASN A 277 -14.52 20.78 -7.38
N ILE A 278 -14.10 20.65 -6.11
CA ILE A 278 -12.74 20.23 -5.76
C ILE A 278 -12.78 18.70 -5.69
N PRO A 279 -12.02 17.99 -6.55
CA PRO A 279 -11.99 16.54 -6.55
C PRO A 279 -11.43 16.01 -5.23
N ARG A 280 -11.98 14.88 -4.78
CA ARG A 280 -11.55 14.16 -3.57
C ARG A 280 -11.71 12.67 -3.83
N PRO A 281 -10.94 11.79 -3.19
CA PRO A 281 -11.20 10.36 -3.26
C PRO A 281 -12.65 10.07 -2.84
N ASN A 282 -13.36 9.31 -3.67
CA ASN A 282 -14.72 8.91 -3.38
C ASN A 282 -14.70 7.80 -2.35
N ARG A 283 -14.91 8.15 -1.08
CA ARG A 283 -14.80 7.25 0.08
C ARG A 283 -16.05 6.43 0.34
N THR A 284 -15.87 5.31 1.02
CA THR A 284 -16.92 4.37 1.42
C THR A 284 -17.87 5.01 2.44
N TYR A 285 -17.32 5.73 3.43
CA TYR A 285 -18.08 6.38 4.49
C TYR A 285 -17.77 7.86 4.68
N VAL A 286 -18.80 8.67 4.90
CA VAL A 286 -18.68 10.06 5.36
C VAL A 286 -19.18 10.13 6.81
N GLY A 287 -18.26 10.09 7.76
CA GLY A 287 -18.60 9.83 9.16
C GLY A 287 -19.18 8.42 9.27
N ARG A 288 -20.42 8.29 9.76
CA ARG A 288 -21.15 7.01 9.80
C ARG A 288 -22.07 6.78 8.59
N ARG A 289 -22.22 7.77 7.72
CA ARG A 289 -23.13 7.66 6.57
C ARG A 289 -22.44 6.88 5.45
N TYR A 290 -23.05 5.80 5.00
CA TYR A 290 -22.61 5.07 3.81
C TYR A 290 -22.71 5.98 2.57
N ALA A 291 -21.59 6.13 1.87
CA ALA A 291 -21.50 6.87 0.62
C ALA A 291 -21.32 5.94 -0.60
N GLY A 292 -20.84 4.70 -0.39
CA GLY A 292 -20.70 3.70 -1.45
C GLY A 292 -19.54 3.95 -2.41
N GLY A 293 -18.58 4.80 -2.04
CA GLY A 293 -17.38 5.05 -2.84
C GLY A 293 -16.37 3.91 -2.80
N PHE A 294 -15.22 4.15 -3.43
CA PHE A 294 -14.12 3.23 -3.65
C PHE A 294 -13.14 3.18 -2.47
N SER A 295 -12.59 4.33 -2.05
CA SER A 295 -11.64 4.46 -0.93
C SER A 295 -11.44 5.94 -0.59
N ASP A 296 -11.00 6.26 0.64
CA ASP A 296 -10.51 7.59 0.98
C ASP A 296 -9.05 7.84 0.54
N HIS A 297 -8.44 6.87 -0.13
CA HIS A 297 -7.13 6.94 -0.79
C HIS A 297 -7.25 6.73 -2.31
N LEU A 298 -6.29 7.27 -3.07
CA LEU A 298 -6.09 6.97 -4.49
C LEU A 298 -5.03 5.88 -4.68
N PRO A 299 -5.19 4.95 -5.63
CA PRO A 299 -4.15 3.99 -5.97
C PRO A 299 -2.90 4.66 -6.52
N ILE A 300 -1.74 4.09 -6.23
CA ILE A 300 -0.46 4.50 -6.84
C ILE A 300 0.21 3.33 -7.52
N TRP A 301 0.99 3.59 -8.57
CA TRP A 301 1.63 2.52 -9.32
C TRP A 301 2.92 2.93 -10.03
N VAL A 302 3.70 1.91 -10.41
CA VAL A 302 4.89 2.02 -11.27
C VAL A 302 4.90 0.87 -12.27
N ASP A 303 5.45 1.13 -13.46
CA ASP A 303 5.81 0.07 -14.41
C ASP A 303 7.31 -0.22 -14.29
N ILE A 304 7.66 -1.49 -14.09
CA ILE A 304 9.02 -2.00 -14.08
C ILE A 304 9.24 -2.85 -15.33
N LYS A 305 10.26 -2.52 -16.10
CA LYS A 305 10.66 -3.24 -17.31
C LYS A 305 12.12 -3.68 -17.18
N PHE A 306 12.31 -4.98 -16.95
CA PHE A 306 13.62 -5.61 -17.04
C PHE A 306 13.87 -5.87 -18.53
N ASP A 307 14.71 -5.06 -19.16
CA ASP A 307 15.02 -5.23 -20.58
C ASP A 307 15.64 -6.62 -20.82
N GLU A 308 15.16 -7.34 -21.84
CA GLU A 308 15.97 -8.35 -22.48
C GLU A 308 17.09 -7.58 -23.21
N HIS A 309 18.32 -7.78 -22.77
CA HIS A 309 19.56 -7.24 -23.34
C HIS A 309 19.44 -6.53 -24.71
N ASP A 310 19.74 -5.23 -24.75
CA ASP A 310 20.33 -4.61 -25.96
C ASP A 310 21.75 -5.14 -26.18
#